data_AF-A0A498JFB3-F1
#
_entry.id   AF-A0A498JFB3-F1
#
_cell.length_a   1.000
_cell.length_b   1.000
_cell.length_c   1.000
_cell.angle_alpha   90.00
_cell.angle_beta   90.00
_cell.angle_gamma   90.00
#
_symmetry.space_group_name_H-M   'P 1'
#
loop_
_entity.id
_entity.type
_entity.pdbx_description
1 polymer ?
#
loop_
_entity_poly.entity_id
_entity_poly.type
_entity_poly.pdbx_seq_one_letter_code
_entity_poly.pdbx_strand_id
1 'polypeptide(L)'
;MGWSSITIAKYPGVISFSLEKRIVPRCSVVKVLLLKGLIKEVEKTMSLYSLLFPAEKIFLESFVAKYLKEVPQLLNVYQGKVDVWDVLSPYVEAGDIT
;
A
#
# COMPACT_ATOMS: atom_id res chain seq x y z
N MET A 1 -5.15 6.62 -2.99
CA MET A 1 -5.69 6.36 -1.64
C MET A 1 -6.97 7.14 -1.38
N GLY A 2 -7.08 8.41 -1.78
CA GLY A 2 -8.40 9.07 -1.95
C GLY A 2 -9.26 9.25 -0.69
N TRP A 3 -8.68 9.16 0.50
CA TRP A 3 -9.45 9.26 1.74
C TRP A 3 -10.06 10.65 1.92
N SER A 4 -11.35 10.70 2.28
CA SER A 4 -12.02 11.96 2.63
C SER A 4 -11.47 12.54 3.92
N SER A 5 -11.59 13.86 4.09
CA SER A 5 -11.21 14.56 5.33
C SER A 5 -11.93 13.98 6.55
N ILE A 6 -13.20 13.59 6.42
CA ILE A 6 -13.99 12.94 7.47
C ILE A 6 -13.36 11.62 7.91
N THR A 7 -12.87 10.81 6.96
CA THR A 7 -12.21 9.53 7.27
C THR A 7 -10.88 9.75 8.00
N ILE A 8 -10.10 10.76 7.61
CA ILE A 8 -8.84 11.11 8.28
C ILE A 8 -9.13 11.66 9.69
N ALA A 9 -10.15 12.50 9.84
CA ALA A 9 -10.55 13.10 11.12
C ALA A 9 -10.99 12.08 12.17
N LYS A 10 -11.45 10.88 11.77
CA LYS A 10 -11.74 9.77 12.69
C LYS A 10 -10.49 9.19 13.37
N TYR A 11 -9.32 9.41 12.79
CA TYR A 11 -8.05 8.87 13.27
C TYR A 11 -6.98 9.98 13.33
N PRO A 12 -7.12 10.97 14.22
CA PRO A 12 -6.19 12.10 14.28
C PRO A 12 -4.76 11.65 14.58
N GLY A 13 -4.53 10.49 15.19
CA GLY A 13 -3.17 9.93 15.35
C GLY A 13 -2.45 9.64 14.02
N VAL A 14 -3.15 9.58 12.88
CA VAL A 14 -2.52 9.41 11.57
C VAL A 14 -1.58 10.59 11.23
N ILE A 15 -1.96 11.82 11.60
CA ILE A 15 -1.17 13.01 11.26
C ILE A 15 0.14 13.12 12.06
N SER A 16 0.31 12.35 13.13
CA SER A 16 1.56 12.31 13.89
C SER A 16 2.60 11.36 13.30
N PHE A 17 2.23 10.52 12.33
CA PHE A 17 3.18 9.65 11.64
C PHE A 17 3.95 10.38 10.54
N SER A 18 5.23 10.03 10.38
CA SER A 18 6.05 10.54 9.28
C SER A 18 5.49 10.10 7.92
N LEU A 19 5.34 11.05 7.01
CA LEU A 19 4.95 10.79 5.63
C LEU A 19 5.95 9.87 4.94
N GLU A 20 7.21 10.31 4.89
CA GLU A 20 8.29 9.62 4.18
C GLU A 20 8.66 8.28 4.81
N LYS A 21 8.66 8.18 6.15
CA LYS A 21 9.14 6.97 6.83
C LYS A 21 8.04 5.94 7.10
N ARG A 22 6.76 6.32 7.05
CA ARG A 22 5.65 5.40 7.39
C ARG A 22 4.49 5.46 6.42
N ILE A 23 3.88 6.62 6.20
CA ILE A 23 2.64 6.68 5.43
C ILE A 23 2.88 6.30 3.97
N VAL A 24 3.85 6.93 3.31
CA VAL A 24 4.17 6.67 1.89
C VAL A 24 4.61 5.22 1.67
N PRO A 25 5.61 4.66 2.38
CA PRO A 25 6.01 3.26 2.24
C PRO A 25 4.84 2.26 2.34
N ARG A 26 3.97 2.44 3.34
CA ARG A 26 2.84 1.53 3.58
C ARG A 26 1.75 1.68 2.52
N CYS A 27 1.44 2.92 2.12
CA CYS A 27 0.46 3.17 1.07
C CYS A 27 0.94 2.63 -0.29
N SER A 28 2.23 2.73 -0.60
CA SER A 28 2.81 2.20 -1.85
C SER A 28 2.67 0.69 -1.95
N VAL A 29 3.01 -0.05 -0.88
CA VAL A 29 2.81 -1.51 -0.80
C VAL A 29 1.34 -1.88 -1.03
N VAL A 30 0.43 -1.24 -0.28
CA VAL A 30 -1.01 -1.52 -0.41
C VAL A 30 -1.52 -1.17 -1.81
N LYS A 31 -1.05 -0.08 -2.41
CA LYS A 31 -1.41 0.31 -3.77
C LYS A 31 -0.99 -0.74 -4.80
N VAL A 32 0.22 -1.30 -4.69
CA VAL A 32 0.66 -2.41 -5.56
C VAL A 32 -0.25 -3.62 -5.41
N LEU A 33 -0.54 -4.02 -4.17
CA LEU A 33 -1.40 -5.18 -3.90
C LEU A 33 -2.83 -4.99 -4.41
N LEU A 34 -3.40 -3.79 -4.29
CA LEU A 34 -4.71 -3.44 -4.83
C LEU A 34 -4.73 -3.51 -6.34
N LEU A 35 -3.75 -2.89 -7.01
CA LEU A 35 -3.69 -2.85 -8.47
C LEU A 35 -3.41 -4.22 -9.09
N LYS A 36 -2.78 -5.14 -8.34
CA LYS A 36 -2.63 -6.55 -8.73
C LYS A 36 -3.81 -7.44 -8.30
N GLY A 37 -4.83 -6.89 -7.64
CA GLY A 37 -6.01 -7.64 -7.19
C GLY A 37 -5.74 -8.65 -6.06
N LEU A 38 -4.59 -8.56 -5.38
CA LEU A 38 -4.18 -9.47 -4.30
C LEU A 38 -4.88 -9.16 -2.97
N ILE A 39 -5.40 -7.94 -2.84
CA ILE A 39 -6.27 -7.50 -1.75
C ILE A 39 -7.43 -6.69 -2.36
N LYS A 40 -8.58 -6.67 -1.67
CA LYS A 40 -9.78 -5.94 -2.13
C LYS A 40 -9.78 -4.50 -1.64
N GLU A 41 -10.42 -3.63 -2.41
CA GLU A 41 -10.44 -2.20 -2.14
C GLU A 41 -11.13 -1.83 -0.83
N VAL A 42 -10.53 -0.81 -0.25
CA VAL A 42 -10.56 -0.30 1.12
C VAL A 42 -11.92 0.25 1.55
N GLU A 43 -12.88 0.47 0.65
CA GLU A 43 -14.12 1.20 0.95
C GLU A 43 -14.99 0.59 2.05
N LYS A 44 -14.79 -0.68 2.45
CA LYS A 44 -15.55 -1.30 3.55
C LYS A 44 -14.76 -2.05 4.62
N THR A 45 -13.46 -2.33 4.46
CA THR A 45 -12.77 -3.24 5.41
C THR A 45 -11.36 -2.83 5.85
N MET A 46 -10.64 -1.98 5.10
CA MET A 46 -9.27 -1.59 5.46
C MET A 46 -9.23 -0.21 6.10
N SER A 47 -9.38 -0.14 7.42
CA SER A 47 -9.32 1.14 8.10
C SER A 47 -7.92 1.76 8.02
N LEU A 48 -7.86 3.11 8.01
CA LEU A 48 -6.61 3.85 8.22
C LEU A 48 -5.83 3.33 9.42
N TYR A 49 -6.58 2.92 10.45
CA TYR A 49 -6.04 2.30 11.64
C TYR A 49 -5.26 1.02 11.33
N SER A 50 -5.86 0.05 10.65
CA SER A 50 -5.20 -1.23 10.35
C SER A 50 -3.99 -1.09 9.43
N LEU A 51 -3.93 -0.02 8.64
CA LEU A 51 -2.79 0.27 7.78
C LEU A 51 -1.63 0.96 8.53
N LEU A 52 -1.94 2.02 9.29
CA LEU A 52 -0.92 2.96 9.76
C LEU A 52 -0.49 2.76 11.22
N PHE A 53 -1.36 2.18 12.06
CA PHE A 53 -1.06 2.00 13.48
C PHE A 53 -0.23 0.76 13.83
N PRO A 54 -0.34 -0.39 13.14
CA PRO A 54 0.45 -1.55 13.51
C PRO A 54 1.94 -1.27 13.53
N ALA A 55 2.63 -1.95 14.45
CA ALA A 55 4.08 -1.98 14.50
C ALA A 55 4.64 -2.40 13.14
N GLU A 56 5.84 -1.93 12.81
CA GLU A 56 6.47 -2.20 11.50
C GLU A 56 6.53 -3.69 11.18
N LYS A 57 6.95 -4.52 12.15
CA LYS A 57 6.98 -5.97 12.02
C LYS A 57 5.63 -6.55 11.59
N ILE A 58 4.55 -6.15 12.25
CA ILE A 58 3.20 -6.65 11.96
C ILE A 58 2.76 -6.25 10.55
N PHE A 59 3.06 -5.00 10.14
CA PHE A 59 2.80 -4.53 8.79
C PHE A 59 3.56 -5.35 7.74
N LEU A 60 4.86 -5.55 7.94
CA LEU A 60 5.71 -6.31 7.02
C LEU A 60 5.25 -7.77 6.89
N GLU A 61 4.88 -8.43 7.98
CA GLU A 61 4.36 -9.79 7.94
C GLU A 61 3.02 -9.85 7.16
N SER A 62 2.12 -8.90 7.43
CA SER A 62 0.75 -8.92 6.90
C SER A 62 0.65 -8.51 5.43
N PHE A 63 1.49 -7.55 5.00
CA PHE A 63 1.39 -6.91 3.68
C PHE A 63 2.61 -7.10 2.80
N VAL A 64 3.78 -7.47 3.33
CA VAL A 64 4.98 -7.68 2.52
C VAL A 64 5.26 -9.18 2.41
N ALA A 65 5.68 -9.81 3.50
CA ALA A 65 6.12 -11.21 3.53
C ALA A 65 5.06 -12.17 2.96
N LYS A 66 3.79 -11.94 3.29
CA LYS A 66 2.66 -12.74 2.80
C LYS A 66 2.54 -12.79 1.28
N TYR A 67 2.95 -11.72 0.58
CA TYR A 67 2.74 -11.55 -0.87
C TYR A 67 4.06 -11.53 -1.67
N LEU A 68 5.19 -11.91 -1.05
CA LEU A 68 6.49 -11.93 -1.73
C LEU A 68 6.57 -12.98 -2.86
N LYS A 69 5.73 -14.02 -2.83
CA LYS A 69 5.70 -15.02 -3.90
C LYS A 69 5.07 -14.46 -5.18
N GLU A 70 4.01 -13.67 -5.02
CA GLU A 70 3.27 -13.02 -6.09
C GLU A 70 3.94 -11.72 -6.55
N VAL A 71 4.59 -11.00 -5.62
CA VAL A 71 5.27 -9.73 -5.88
C VAL A 71 6.63 -9.70 -5.18
N PRO A 72 7.68 -10.28 -5.77
CA PRO A 72 9.02 -10.32 -5.15
C PRO A 72 9.61 -8.92 -4.87
N GLN A 73 9.22 -7.90 -5.63
CA GLN A 73 9.71 -6.53 -5.48
C GLN A 73 9.04 -5.76 -4.32
N LEU A 74 8.07 -6.34 -3.62
CA LEU A 74 7.24 -5.61 -2.66
C LEU A 74 8.03 -5.03 -1.48
N LEU A 75 9.09 -5.71 -1.04
CA LEU A 75 10.02 -5.16 -0.04
C LEU A 75 10.79 -3.96 -0.58
N ASN A 76 11.19 -3.97 -1.85
CA ASN A 76 11.88 -2.85 -2.48
C ASN A 76 10.94 -1.64 -2.63
N VAL A 77 9.65 -1.88 -2.91
CA VAL A 77 8.61 -0.83 -2.88
C VAL A 77 8.48 -0.24 -1.48
N TYR A 78 8.42 -1.07 -0.44
CA TYR A 78 8.38 -0.58 0.94
C TYR A 78 9.62 0.27 1.29
N GLN A 79 10.79 -0.13 0.81
CA GLN A 79 12.05 0.59 1.02
C GLN A 79 12.22 1.83 0.12
N GLY A 80 11.26 2.11 -0.78
CA GLY A 80 11.35 3.23 -1.73
C GLY A 80 12.43 3.05 -2.80
N LYS A 81 12.89 1.82 -3.04
CA LYS A 81 13.92 1.49 -4.05
C LYS A 81 13.35 1.24 -5.44
N VAL A 82 12.06 0.94 -5.52
CA VAL A 82 11.33 0.64 -6.75
C VAL A 82 10.00 1.37 -6.67
N ASP A 83 9.64 2.09 -7.74
CA ASP A 83 8.37 2.79 -7.78
C ASP A 83 7.20 1.82 -8.02
N VAL A 84 6.01 2.22 -7.55
CA VAL A 84 4.79 1.42 -7.71
C VAL A 84 4.54 1.07 -9.18
N TRP A 85 4.84 2.00 -10.09
CA TRP A 85 4.58 1.84 -11.52
C TRP A 85 5.53 0.87 -12.20
N ASP A 86 6.79 0.79 -11.75
CA ASP A 86 7.77 -0.17 -12.28
C ASP A 86 7.34 -1.62 -12.02
N VAL A 87 6.69 -1.86 -10.87
CA VAL A 87 6.13 -3.18 -10.51
C VAL A 87 4.89 -3.54 -11.34
N LEU A 88 4.25 -2.53 -11.95
CA LEU A 88 3.04 -2.66 -12.75
C LEU A 88 3.30 -2.56 -14.26
N SER A 89 4.50 -2.14 -14.67
CA SER A 89 4.89 -1.97 -16.09
C SER A 89 4.59 -3.17 -17.00
N PRO A 90 4.68 -4.45 -16.57
CA PRO A 90 4.30 -5.57 -17.44
C PRO A 90 2.79 -5.63 -17.78
N TYR A 91 1.96 -4.77 -17.16
CA TYR A 91 0.51 -4.73 -17.33
C TYR A 91 0.01 -3.47 -18.04
N VAL A 92 0.84 -2.43 -18.18
CA VAL A 92 0.43 -1.17 -18.83
C VAL A 92 0.43 -1.33 -20.35
N GLU A 93 1.30 -2.16 -20.92
CA GLU A 93 1.31 -2.47 -22.37
C GLU A 93 0.15 -3.37 -22.82
N ALA A 94 -0.54 -4.04 -21.89
CA ALA A 94 -1.69 -4.90 -22.21
C ALA A 94 -3.02 -4.12 -22.34
N GLY A 95 -3.01 -2.81 -22.10
CA GLY A 95 -4.21 -1.95 -22.10
C GLY A 95 -4.38 -1.04 -23.32
N ASP A 96 -3.39 -0.95 -24.22
CA ASP A 96 -3.43 -0.09 -25.43
C ASP A 96 -3.64 -0.91 -26.72
N ILE A 97 -4.62 -1.82 -26.71
CA ILE A 97 -5.24 -2.38 -27.92
C ILE A 97 -6.74 -2.52 -27.67
N THR A 98 -7.45 -1.38 -27.70
CA THR A 98 -8.73 -1.12 -28.41
C THR A 98 -9.14 0.32 -28.15
#